data_AF-A0A925BBX3-F1
#
_entry.id   AF-A0A925BBX3-F1
#
_cell.length_a   1.000
_cell.length_b   1.000
_cell.length_c   1.000
_cell.angle_alpha   90.00
_cell.angle_beta   90.00
_cell.angle_gamma   90.00
#
_symmetry.space_group_name_H-M   'P 1'
#
loop_
_entity.id
_entity.type
_entity.pdbx_description
1 polymer ?
#
loop_
_entity_poly.entity_id
_entity_poly.type
_entity_poly.pdbx_seq_one_letter_code
_entity_poly.pdbx_strand_id
1 'polypeptide(L)'
;MKFGDDLLAQSKLLARYEVRRPRQATLRRAVSTAYYAVFHLLTEESARFLIAGDAKRALRQQVQRAFDHGAMRQYCRTFSGGSLPAAVAPLLPVPVSPELRLVAQHFVLLQDARHIADYDVAVSYSRLR
;
A
#
# COMPACT_ATOMS: atom_id res chain seq x y z
N MET A 1 -14.42 -5.48 9.66
CA MET A 1 -13.54 -5.49 8.48
C MET A 1 -12.65 -4.26 8.56
N LYS A 2 -11.34 -4.35 8.26
CA LYS A 2 -10.49 -3.16 8.27
C LYS A 2 -10.79 -2.32 7.03
N PHE A 3 -10.65 -1.00 7.11
CA PHE A 3 -10.90 -0.13 5.95
C PHE A 3 -10.05 -0.50 4.73
N GLY A 4 -8.80 -0.95 4.95
CA GLY A 4 -7.94 -1.44 3.88
C GLY A 4 -8.45 -2.72 3.20
N ASP A 5 -9.14 -3.61 3.93
CA ASP A 5 -9.77 -4.81 3.33
C ASP A 5 -10.92 -4.42 2.40
N ASP A 6 -11.73 -3.42 2.81
CA ASP A 6 -12.82 -2.89 1.99
C ASP A 6 -12.28 -2.28 0.69
N LEU A 7 -11.17 -1.53 0.77
CA LEU A 7 -10.49 -0.99 -0.41
C LEU A 7 -9.92 -2.10 -1.31
N LEU A 8 -9.39 -3.18 -0.72
CA LEU A 8 -8.91 -4.32 -1.51
C LEU A 8 -10.06 -4.99 -2.26
N ALA A 9 -11.20 -5.21 -1.59
CA ALA A 9 -12.41 -5.73 -2.25
C ALA A 9 -12.89 -4.78 -3.36
N GLN A 10 -12.94 -3.48 -3.07
CA GLN A 10 -13.37 -2.46 -4.03
C GLN A 10 -12.44 -2.39 -5.25
N SER A 11 -11.13 -2.49 -5.08
CA SER A 11 -10.19 -2.48 -6.21
C SER A 11 -10.41 -3.66 -7.15
N LYS A 12 -10.70 -4.86 -6.61
CA LYS A 12 -11.05 -6.04 -7.40
C LYS A 12 -12.37 -5.87 -8.15
N LEU A 13 -13.36 -5.27 -7.51
CA LEU A 13 -14.65 -4.96 -8.13
C LEU A 13 -14.46 -3.98 -9.30
N LEU A 14 -13.74 -2.88 -9.08
CA LEU A 14 -13.44 -1.90 -10.12
C LEU A 14 -12.69 -2.52 -11.31
N ALA A 15 -11.70 -3.36 -11.05
CA ALA A 15 -10.94 -4.05 -12.10
C ALA A 15 -11.82 -4.95 -13.00
N ARG A 16 -12.99 -5.37 -12.51
CA ARG A 16 -13.92 -6.28 -13.18
C ARG A 16 -15.26 -5.65 -13.54
N TYR A 17 -15.45 -4.36 -13.23
CA TYR A 17 -16.75 -3.71 -13.26
C TYR A 17 -17.40 -3.73 -14.64
N GLU A 18 -16.69 -3.31 -15.70
CA GLU A 18 -17.23 -3.42 -17.06
C GLU A 18 -16.89 -4.77 -17.70
N VAL A 19 -17.91 -5.49 -18.18
CA VAL A 19 -17.76 -6.84 -18.73
C VAL A 19 -16.91 -6.89 -20.01
N ARG A 20 -17.10 -5.95 -20.95
CA ARG A 20 -16.43 -5.98 -22.27
C ARG A 20 -15.27 -5.01 -22.38
N ARG A 21 -15.58 -3.72 -22.53
CA ARG A 21 -14.60 -2.65 -22.74
C ARG A 21 -14.46 -1.82 -21.45
N PRO A 22 -13.48 -2.13 -20.59
CA PRO A 22 -13.27 -1.37 -19.36
C PRO A 22 -12.88 0.07 -19.67
N ARG A 23 -13.46 1.00 -18.92
CA ARG A 23 -13.13 2.42 -19.03
C ARG A 23 -11.76 2.66 -18.39
N GLN A 24 -10.94 3.51 -19.00
CA GLN A 24 -9.64 3.89 -18.43
C GLN A 24 -9.79 4.47 -17.03
N ALA A 25 -10.83 5.29 -16.79
CA ALA A 25 -11.13 5.83 -15.47
C ALA A 25 -11.31 4.72 -14.41
N THR A 26 -12.07 3.67 -14.73
CA THR A 26 -12.34 2.55 -13.82
C THR A 26 -11.07 1.75 -13.52
N LEU A 27 -10.28 1.41 -14.54
CA LEU A 27 -9.03 0.66 -14.36
C LEU A 27 -8.00 1.46 -13.56
N ARG A 28 -7.84 2.75 -13.87
CA ARG A 28 -6.96 3.65 -13.11
C ARG A 28 -7.38 3.75 -11.64
N ARG A 29 -8.69 3.90 -11.38
CA ARG A 29 -9.21 3.87 -10.01
C ARG A 29 -8.97 2.52 -9.33
N ALA A 30 -9.07 1.39 -10.03
CA ALA A 30 -8.76 0.08 -9.46
C ALA A 30 -7.29 0.02 -8.98
N VAL A 31 -6.34 0.48 -9.79
CA VAL A 31 -4.92 0.54 -9.43
C VAL A 31 -4.70 1.43 -8.20
N SER A 32 -5.22 2.66 -8.21
CA SER A 32 -5.04 3.59 -7.09
C SER A 32 -5.70 3.07 -5.80
N THR A 33 -6.86 2.43 -5.91
CA THR A 33 -7.55 1.82 -4.76
C THR A 33 -6.76 0.64 -4.19
N ALA A 34 -6.14 -0.19 -5.03
CA ALA A 34 -5.29 -1.28 -4.58
C ALA A 34 -4.06 -0.78 -3.81
N TYR A 35 -3.46 0.34 -4.25
CA TYR A 35 -2.40 0.99 -3.49
C TYR A 35 -2.89 1.48 -2.12
N TYR A 36 -4.01 2.22 -2.08
CA TYR A 36 -4.54 2.72 -0.82
C TYR A 36 -4.93 1.60 0.15
N ALA A 37 -5.37 0.44 -0.36
CA ALA A 37 -5.64 -0.73 0.48
C ALA A 37 -4.39 -1.15 1.27
N VAL A 38 -3.26 -1.37 0.60
CA VAL A 38 -2.00 -1.77 1.26
C VAL A 38 -1.49 -0.66 2.19
N PHE A 39 -1.56 0.61 1.78
CA PHE A 39 -1.19 1.74 2.62
C PHE A 39 -2.01 1.77 3.93
N HIS A 40 -3.33 1.64 3.84
CA HIS A 40 -4.19 1.68 5.03
C HIS A 40 -4.00 0.46 5.93
N LEU A 41 -3.78 -0.73 5.37
CA LEU A 41 -3.48 -1.93 6.16
C LEU A 41 -2.17 -1.75 6.96
N LEU A 42 -1.09 -1.29 6.32
CA LEU A 42 0.20 -1.13 7.00
C LEU A 42 0.19 -0.02 8.06
N THR A 43 -0.43 1.12 7.74
CA THR A 43 -0.50 2.26 8.65
C THR A 43 -1.45 2.00 9.83
N GLU A 44 -2.53 1.24 9.62
CA GLU A 44 -3.40 0.79 10.71
C GLU A 44 -2.67 -0.17 11.65
N GLU A 45 -1.96 -1.18 11.13
CA GLU A 45 -1.16 -2.10 11.94
C GLU A 45 -0.08 -1.36 12.73
N SER A 46 0.62 -0.42 12.08
CA SER A 46 1.66 0.38 12.73
C SER A 46 1.08 1.26 13.85
N ALA A 47 -0.07 1.90 13.62
CA ALA A 47 -0.73 2.70 14.64
C ALA A 47 -1.22 1.85 15.82
N ARG A 48 -1.70 0.62 15.58
CA ARG A 48 -2.08 -0.33 16.64
C ARG A 48 -0.88 -0.80 17.45
N PHE A 49 0.24 -1.06 16.79
CA PHE A 49 1.49 -1.44 17.44
C PHE A 49 2.01 -0.32 18.35
N LEU A 50 2.03 0.93 17.88
CA LEU A 50 2.51 2.08 18.64
C LEU A 50 1.57 2.49 19.79
N ILE A 51 0.25 2.29 19.62
CA ILE A 51 -0.77 2.76 20.56
C ILE A 51 -1.71 1.61 20.94
N ALA A 52 -1.35 0.91 22.02
CA ALA A 52 -2.15 -0.15 22.61
C ALA A 52 -3.45 0.37 23.29
N GLY A 53 -4.47 -0.49 23.30
CA GLY A 53 -5.73 -0.29 24.02
C GLY A 53 -6.85 0.37 23.19
N ASP A 54 -8.08 -0.11 23.32
CA ASP A 54 -9.20 0.28 22.44
C ASP A 54 -9.69 1.71 22.64
N ALA A 55 -9.55 2.26 23.86
CA ALA A 55 -9.95 3.63 24.19
C ALA A 55 -9.17 4.72 23.42
N LYS A 56 -8.12 4.36 22.67
CA LYS A 56 -7.25 5.30 21.94
C LYS A 56 -7.49 5.31 20.42
N ARG A 57 -8.68 4.92 19.96
CA ARG A 57 -9.02 4.86 18.52
C ARG A 57 -8.79 6.19 17.78
N ALA A 58 -9.22 7.32 18.35
CA ALA A 58 -9.04 8.63 17.72
C ALA A 58 -7.54 8.98 17.55
N LEU A 59 -6.71 8.67 18.55
CA LEU A 59 -5.27 8.88 18.47
C LEU A 59 -4.63 8.00 17.40
N ARG A 60 -5.04 6.73 17.27
CA ARG A 60 -4.58 5.85 16.18
C ARG A 60 -4.92 6.40 14.81
N GLN A 61 -6.11 6.99 14.63
CA GLN A 61 -6.50 7.61 13.37
C GLN A 61 -5.61 8.83 13.03
N GLN A 62 -5.24 9.63 14.03
CA GLN A 62 -4.30 10.74 13.83
C GLN A 62 -2.90 10.25 13.46
N VAL A 63 -2.39 9.22 14.14
CA VAL A 63 -1.10 8.60 13.78
C VAL A 63 -1.14 7.99 12.39
N GLN A 64 -2.22 7.27 12.05
CA GLN A 64 -2.38 6.69 10.72
C GLN A 64 -2.32 7.77 9.62
N ARG A 65 -2.95 8.92 9.85
CA ARG A 65 -2.93 10.06 8.93
C ARG A 65 -1.56 10.75 8.83
N ALA A 66 -0.72 10.63 9.85
CA ALA A 66 0.60 11.24 9.89
C ALA A 66 1.64 10.48 9.04
N PHE A 67 1.36 9.25 8.61
CA PHE A 67 2.24 8.51 7.72
C PHE A 67 2.33 9.18 6.35
N ASP A 68 3.54 9.45 5.91
CA ASP A 68 3.82 9.97 4.57
C ASP A 68 4.06 8.83 3.56
N HIS A 69 3.42 8.96 2.40
CA HIS A 69 3.54 7.97 1.31
C HIS A 69 4.97 7.88 0.77
N GLY A 70 5.69 9.01 0.64
CA GLY A 70 7.05 9.06 0.10
C GLY A 70 8.06 8.41 1.04
N ALA A 71 8.00 8.75 2.33
CA ALA A 71 8.82 8.17 3.37
C ALA A 71 8.59 6.65 3.47
N MET A 72 7.34 6.19 3.50
CA MET A 72 7.03 4.75 3.49
C MET A 72 7.64 4.05 2.28
N ARG A 73 7.55 4.64 1.08
CA ARG A 73 8.16 4.08 -0.12
C ARG A 73 9.66 3.90 0.03
N GLN A 74 10.34 4.92 0.56
CA GLN A 74 11.77 4.90 0.73
C GLN A 74 12.22 3.80 1.70
N TYR A 75 11.52 3.63 2.83
CA TYR A 75 11.78 2.51 3.73
C TYR A 75 11.46 1.16 3.09
N CYS A 76 10.33 1.01 2.39
CA CYS A 76 10.00 -0.22 1.69
C CYS A 76 11.06 -0.60 0.65
N ARG A 77 11.66 0.36 -0.07
CA ARG A 77 12.79 0.09 -0.96
C ARG A 77 13.96 -0.55 -0.22
N THR A 78 14.31 -0.03 0.95
CA THR A 78 15.39 -0.60 1.77
C THR A 78 15.06 -2.03 2.22
N PHE A 79 13.87 -2.25 2.79
CA PHE A 79 13.42 -3.60 3.18
C PHE A 79 13.36 -4.57 2.00
N SER A 80 12.96 -4.09 0.81
CA SER A 80 12.86 -4.91 -0.41
C SER A 80 14.20 -5.46 -0.89
N GLY A 81 15.28 -4.70 -0.68
CA GLY A 81 16.65 -5.07 -1.06
C GLY A 81 17.34 -5.97 -0.03
N GLY A 82 16.71 -6.22 1.12
CA GLY A 82 17.24 -7.08 2.18
C GLY A 82 18.37 -6.48 3.02
N SER A 83 18.94 -5.34 2.61
CA SER A 83 19.86 -4.55 3.42
C SER A 83 19.08 -3.51 4.23
N LEU A 84 19.29 -3.48 5.54
CA LEU A 84 18.71 -2.47 6.42
C LEU A 84 19.72 -1.36 6.70
N PRO A 85 19.28 -0.10 6.95
CA PRO A 85 20.19 0.95 7.38
C PRO A 85 20.90 0.53 8.67
N ALA A 86 22.16 0.93 8.85
CA ALA A 86 22.95 0.55 10.02
C ALA A 86 22.28 0.92 11.35
N ALA A 87 21.50 2.01 11.38
CA ALA A 87 20.75 2.43 12.56
C ALA A 87 19.55 1.52 12.89
N VAL A 88 19.02 0.78 11.92
CA VAL A 88 17.80 -0.04 12.05
C VAL A 88 18.13 -1.53 12.10
N ALA A 89 19.20 -1.97 11.43
CA ALA A 89 19.59 -3.38 11.37
C ALA A 89 19.71 -4.06 12.76
N PRO A 90 20.26 -3.40 13.81
CA PRO A 90 20.33 -4.00 15.15
C PRO A 90 18.98 -4.10 15.87
N LEU A 91 17.96 -3.36 15.42
CA LEU A 91 16.64 -3.28 16.06
C LEU A 91 15.66 -4.33 15.55
N LEU A 92 16.01 -5.05 14.48
CA LEU A 92 15.12 -5.98 13.78
C LEU A 92 15.77 -7.35 13.60
N PRO A 93 14.98 -8.43 13.55
CA PRO A 93 15.50 -9.73 13.15
C PRO A 93 16.02 -9.66 11.71
N VAL A 94 17.33 -9.91 11.55
CA VAL A 94 18.00 -10.02 10.26
C VAL A 94 18.35 -11.49 9.96
N PRO A 95 18.20 -11.96 8.70
CA PRO A 95 17.74 -11.20 7.53
C PRO A 95 16.23 -10.91 7.56
N VAL A 96 15.81 -9.83 6.88
CA VAL A 96 14.39 -9.51 6.68
C VAL A 96 13.69 -10.71 6.04
N SER A 97 12.56 -11.13 6.61
CA SER A 97 11.84 -12.32 6.15
C SER A 97 11.39 -12.19 4.69
N PRO A 98 11.33 -13.29 3.92
CA PRO A 98 10.87 -13.27 2.54
C PRO A 98 9.50 -12.60 2.36
N GLU A 99 8.57 -12.83 3.29
CA GLU A 99 7.22 -12.28 3.26
C GLU A 99 7.24 -10.75 3.44
N LEU A 100 8.05 -10.25 4.37
CA LEU A 100 8.17 -8.81 4.58
C LEU A 100 8.87 -8.12 3.40
N ARG A 101 9.87 -8.77 2.79
CA ARG A 101 10.47 -8.29 1.53
C ARG A 101 9.41 -8.22 0.42
N LEU A 102 8.57 -9.23 0.29
CA LEU A 102 7.50 -9.27 -0.72
C LEU A 102 6.48 -8.13 -0.54
N VAL A 103 6.04 -7.90 0.70
CA VAL A 103 5.17 -6.76 1.04
C VAL A 103 5.83 -5.44 0.67
N ALA A 104 7.11 -5.26 1.03
CA ALA A 104 7.85 -4.05 0.75
C ALA A 104 8.03 -3.81 -0.77
N GLN A 105 8.36 -4.85 -1.53
CA GLN A 105 8.44 -4.80 -2.99
C GLN A 105 7.11 -4.37 -3.61
N HIS A 106 6.01 -5.02 -3.23
CA HIS A 106 4.69 -4.70 -3.77
C HIS A 106 4.20 -3.32 -3.36
N PHE A 107 4.55 -2.82 -2.17
CA PHE A 107 4.23 -1.45 -1.79
C PHE A 107 4.86 -0.44 -2.75
N VAL A 108 6.16 -0.60 -3.06
CA VAL A 108 6.88 0.28 -4.00
C VAL A 108 6.26 0.22 -5.38
N LEU A 109 6.01 -0.99 -5.89
CA LEU A 109 5.40 -1.21 -7.20
C LEU A 109 4.00 -0.58 -7.30
N LEU A 110 3.16 -0.78 -6.27
CA LEU A 110 1.81 -0.23 -6.25
C LEU A 110 1.80 1.29 -6.15
N GLN A 111 2.74 1.90 -5.43
CA GLN A 111 2.84 3.36 -5.37
C GLN A 111 3.25 3.97 -6.71
N ASP A 112 4.20 3.35 -7.39
CA ASP A 112 4.62 3.77 -8.73
C ASP A 112 3.46 3.60 -9.73
N ALA A 113 2.79 2.45 -9.70
CA ALA A 113 1.62 2.18 -10.53
C ALA A 113 0.48 3.18 -10.25
N ARG A 114 0.24 3.53 -8.99
CA ARG A 114 -0.75 4.55 -8.59
C ARG A 114 -0.38 5.93 -9.11
N HIS A 115 0.89 6.33 -9.05
CA HIS A 115 1.34 7.62 -9.58
C HIS A 115 1.10 7.70 -11.10
N ILE A 116 1.49 6.67 -11.84
CA ILE A 116 1.24 6.59 -13.30
C ILE A 116 -0.27 6.60 -13.59
N ALA A 117 -1.06 5.81 -12.85
CA ALA A 117 -2.50 5.71 -13.06
C ALA A 117 -3.24 7.02 -12.77
N ASP A 118 -2.76 7.82 -11.82
CA ASP A 118 -3.37 9.10 -11.44
C ASP A 118 -2.94 10.26 -12.34
N TYR A 119 -1.68 10.28 -12.81
CA TYR A 119 -1.10 11.49 -13.41
C TYR A 119 -0.63 11.34 -14.86
N ASP A 120 -0.24 10.15 -15.30
CA ASP A 120 0.22 9.94 -16.68
C ASP A 120 -0.98 9.66 -17.59
N VAL A 121 -1.41 10.67 -18.34
CA VAL A 121 -2.56 10.59 -19.27
C VAL A 121 -2.23 9.87 -20.57
N ALA A 122 -0.96 9.64 -20.89
CA ALA A 122 -0.54 8.95 -22.12
C ALA A 122 -0.62 7.42 -21.99
N VAL A 123 -0.55 6.89 -20.76
CA VAL A 123 -0.65 5.45 -20.50
C VAL A 123 -2.08 4.95 -20.71
N SER A 124 -2.25 3.72 -21.20
CA SER A 124 -3.54 3.05 -21.28
C SER A 124 -3.47 1.69 -20.64
N TYR A 125 -4.50 1.34 -19.86
CA TYR A 125 -4.62 0.09 -19.15
C TYR A 125 -5.56 -0.87 -19.88
N SER A 126 -5.26 -2.15 -19.78
CA SER A 126 -6.14 -3.24 -20.18
C SER A 126 -6.17 -4.28 -19.06
N ARG A 127 -7.13 -5.19 -19.11
CA ARG A 127 -7.09 -6.38 -18.23
C ARG A 127 -6.11 -7.38 -18.82
N LEU A 128 -5.39 -8.09 -17.95
CA LEU A 128 -4.68 -9.30 -18.35
C LEU A 128 -5.70 -10.23 -19.00
N ARG A 129 -5.33 -10.78 -20.17
CA ARG A 129 -6.14 -11.78 -20.88
C ARG A 129 -6.12 -13.09 -20.13
#